data_AF-A0A1D8GIF3-F1
#
_entry.id   AF-A0A1D8GIF3-F1
#
_cell.length_a   1.000
_cell.length_b   1.000
_cell.length_c   1.000
_cell.angle_alpha   90.00
_cell.angle_beta   90.00
_cell.angle_gamma   90.00
#
_symmetry.space_group_name_H-M   'P 1'
#
loop_
_entity.id
_entity.type
_entity.pdbx_description
1 polymer ?
#
loop_
_entity_poly.entity_id
_entity_poly.type
_entity_poly.pdbx_seq_one_letter_code
_entity_poly.pdbx_strand_id
1 'polypeptide(L)'
;MKDLNSIVANNLKRIREEMKLSLEKTADITGVSKAMLRQIETGESSPTINTVWKIATGLKVPYTSIINAPQPDTFVVSRSDIEPQIEDDGKYQVYSIFPSEEGRRFEIYTVELEKGCSFSSNAHGERTQEFITVYEGELTLYVEDEEYIVKAGDAIKFRADRLHAYHNKSDALIRISMVIYYPV
;
A
#
# COMPACT_ATOMS: atom_id res chain seq x y z
N MET A 1 17.26 2.44 12.18
CA MET A 1 16.53 3.57 11.60
C MET A 1 17.51 4.34 10.72
N LYS A 2 17.30 4.46 9.40
CA LYS A 2 18.20 5.25 8.54
C LYS A 2 17.98 6.74 8.86
N ASP A 3 19.06 7.49 9.03
CA ASP A 3 19.01 8.94 9.25
C ASP A 3 18.45 9.65 8.00
N LEU A 4 17.57 10.64 8.17
CA LEU A 4 16.92 11.37 7.08
C LEU A 4 17.93 11.97 6.11
N ASN A 5 19.06 12.47 6.63
CA ASN A 5 20.14 13.00 5.81
C ASN A 5 20.70 11.92 4.87
N SER A 6 20.88 10.69 5.36
CA SER A 6 21.34 9.57 4.55
C SER A 6 20.32 9.15 3.48
N ILE A 7 19.02 9.28 3.75
CA ILE A 7 17.96 8.99 2.79
C ILE A 7 18.02 10.01 1.65
N VAL A 8 18.07 11.30 1.99
CA VAL A 8 18.16 12.39 1.01
C VAL A 8 19.41 12.28 0.15
N ALA A 9 20.57 12.01 0.75
CA ALA A 9 21.83 11.82 0.04
C ALA A 9 21.74 10.70 -1.01
N ASN A 10 21.28 9.52 -0.58
CA ASN A 10 21.17 8.34 -1.45
C ASN A 10 20.14 8.54 -2.56
N ASN A 11 18.97 9.10 -2.24
CA ASN A 11 17.92 9.33 -3.23
C ASN A 11 18.31 10.38 -4.27
N LEU A 12 18.92 11.49 -3.84
CA LEU A 12 19.37 12.52 -4.77
C LEU A 12 20.38 11.94 -5.78
N LYS A 13 21.37 11.20 -5.27
CA LYS A 13 22.37 10.55 -6.11
C LYS A 13 21.72 9.57 -7.09
N ARG A 14 20.84 8.70 -6.59
CA ARG A 14 20.12 7.71 -7.40
C ARG A 14 19.30 8.37 -8.52
N ILE A 15 18.46 9.35 -8.20
CA ILE A 15 17.64 10.07 -9.18
C ILE A 15 18.53 10.75 -10.23
N ARG A 16 19.61 11.41 -9.81
CA ARG A 16 20.56 12.05 -10.72
C ARG A 16 21.17 11.04 -11.70
N GLU A 17 21.59 9.88 -11.20
CA GLU A 17 22.23 8.82 -12.00
C GLU A 17 21.25 8.13 -12.95
N GLU A 18 20.02 7.86 -12.51
CA GLU A 18 18.93 7.34 -13.36
C GLU A 18 18.59 8.28 -14.52
N MET A 19 18.59 9.60 -14.25
CA MET A 19 18.40 10.64 -15.27
C MET A 19 19.67 10.90 -16.11
N LYS A 20 20.78 10.20 -15.83
CA LYS A 20 22.10 10.36 -16.49
C LYS A 20 22.63 11.80 -16.45
N LEU A 21 22.38 12.51 -15.35
CA LEU A 21 22.81 13.89 -15.16
C LEU A 21 24.16 13.97 -14.45
N SER A 22 25.02 14.90 -14.90
CA SER A 22 26.20 15.30 -14.12
C SER A 22 25.78 16.24 -12.99
N LEU A 23 26.59 16.35 -11.93
CA LEU A 23 26.35 17.34 -10.86
C LEU A 23 26.25 18.77 -11.39
N GLU A 24 26.98 19.07 -12.47
CA GLU A 24 26.95 20.37 -13.15
C GLU A 24 25.62 20.60 -13.84
N LYS A 25 25.13 19.61 -14.59
CA LYS A 25 23.83 19.73 -15.25
C LYS A 25 22.69 19.78 -14.24
N THR A 26 22.78 19.03 -13.15
CA THR A 26 21.82 19.12 -12.03
C THR A 26 21.84 20.50 -11.38
N ALA A 27 23.01 21.12 -11.23
CA ALA A 27 23.13 22.46 -10.71
C ALA A 27 22.41 23.49 -11.60
N ASP A 28 22.62 23.39 -12.92
CA ASP A 28 21.96 24.27 -13.90
C ASP A 28 20.43 24.16 -13.86
N ILE A 29 19.92 22.92 -13.78
CA ILE A 29 18.47 22.66 -13.83
C ILE A 29 17.78 23.02 -12.51
N THR A 30 18.43 22.75 -11.37
CA THR A 30 17.83 22.98 -10.04
C THR A 30 18.11 24.38 -9.51
N GLY A 31 19.13 25.07 -10.01
CA GLY A 31 19.63 26.33 -9.45
C GLY A 31 20.26 26.18 -8.06
N VAL A 32 20.65 24.95 -7.67
CA VAL A 32 21.44 24.66 -6.46
C VAL A 32 22.91 24.47 -6.87
N SER A 33 23.84 25.02 -6.10
CA SER A 33 25.26 24.98 -6.51
C SER A 33 25.80 23.56 -6.59
N LYS A 34 26.71 23.30 -7.54
CA LYS A 34 27.40 22.01 -7.71
C LYS A 34 28.09 21.53 -6.43
N ALA A 35 28.65 22.46 -5.64
CA ALA A 35 29.28 22.16 -4.36
C ALA A 35 28.26 21.68 -3.32
N MET A 36 27.11 22.36 -3.20
CA MET A 36 26.05 21.96 -2.28
C MET A 36 25.43 20.62 -2.67
N LEU A 37 25.17 20.39 -3.97
CA LEU A 37 24.69 19.09 -4.45
C LEU A 37 25.65 17.95 -4.10
N ARG A 38 26.97 18.18 -4.25
CA ARG A 38 27.99 17.21 -3.85
C ARG A 38 27.96 16.92 -2.36
N GLN A 39 27.89 17.95 -1.52
CA GLN A 39 27.83 17.79 -0.05
C GLN A 39 26.56 17.08 0.42
N ILE A 40 25.44 17.29 -0.27
CA ILE A 40 24.20 16.55 -0.02
C ILE A 40 24.39 15.07 -0.41
N GLU A 41 24.89 14.78 -1.62
CA GLU A 41 25.08 13.39 -2.09
C GLU A 41 26.11 12.60 -1.27
N THR A 42 27.09 13.25 -0.63
CA THR A 42 28.06 12.61 0.28
C THR A 42 27.57 12.54 1.74
N GLY A 43 26.43 13.17 2.06
CA GLY A 43 25.90 13.25 3.42
C GLY A 43 26.65 14.23 4.33
N GLU A 44 27.62 14.99 3.80
CA GLU A 44 28.40 16.01 4.52
C GLU A 44 27.55 17.20 4.98
N SER A 45 26.42 17.46 4.31
CA SER A 45 25.49 18.53 4.69
C SER A 45 24.04 18.05 4.66
N SER A 46 23.28 18.39 5.71
CA SER A 46 21.83 18.21 5.71
C SER A 46 21.16 19.40 5.03
N PRO A 47 20.46 19.21 3.89
CA PRO A 47 19.81 20.30 3.18
C PRO A 47 18.56 20.80 3.92
N THR A 48 18.24 22.08 3.73
CA THR A 48 16.95 22.63 4.20
C THR A 48 15.79 22.08 3.37
N ILE A 49 14.57 22.13 3.92
CA ILE A 49 13.34 21.77 3.20
C ILE A 49 13.23 22.55 1.87
N ASN A 50 13.53 23.85 1.89
CA ASN A 50 13.51 24.70 0.69
C ASN A 50 14.53 24.24 -0.36
N THR A 51 15.72 23.81 0.07
CA THR A 51 16.73 23.26 -0.84
C THR A 51 16.23 21.97 -1.50
N VAL A 52 15.67 21.05 -0.71
CA VAL A 52 15.12 19.78 -1.25
C VAL A 52 13.97 20.03 -2.21
N TRP A 53 13.07 20.97 -1.88
CA TRP A 53 11.95 21.35 -2.76
C TRP A 53 12.43 21.93 -4.08
N LYS A 54 13.43 22.81 -4.03
CA LYS A 54 14.06 23.42 -5.20
C LYS A 54 14.71 22.36 -6.10
N ILE A 55 15.39 21.38 -5.51
CA ILE A 55 15.97 20.24 -6.23
C ILE A 55 14.87 19.40 -6.88
N ALA A 56 13.83 19.01 -6.14
CA ALA A 56 12.72 18.19 -6.65
C ALA A 56 12.00 18.88 -7.82
N THR A 57 11.75 20.18 -7.69
CA THR A 57 11.10 20.99 -8.73
C THR A 57 11.97 21.08 -9.99
N GLY A 58 13.27 21.33 -9.84
CA GLY A 58 14.21 21.36 -10.97
C GLY A 58 14.27 20.01 -11.69
N LEU A 59 14.38 18.92 -10.94
CA LEU A 59 14.41 17.55 -11.48
C LEU A 59 13.04 17.06 -11.97
N LYS A 60 11.95 17.82 -11.73
CA LYS A 60 10.56 17.46 -12.04
C LYS A 60 10.15 16.11 -11.44
N VAL A 61 10.57 15.86 -10.20
CA VAL A 61 10.20 14.67 -9.42
C VAL A 61 9.37 15.10 -8.20
N PRO A 62 8.51 14.23 -7.66
CA PRO A 62 7.85 14.48 -6.38
C PRO A 62 8.87 14.77 -5.27
N TYR A 63 8.57 15.71 -4.38
CA TYR A 63 9.39 16.01 -3.21
C TYR A 63 9.63 14.75 -2.34
N THR A 64 8.60 13.92 -2.22
CA THR A 64 8.62 12.63 -1.52
C THR A 64 9.66 11.66 -2.07
N SER A 65 9.99 11.72 -3.37
CA SER A 65 11.02 10.87 -3.98
C SER A 65 12.43 11.14 -3.46
N ILE A 66 12.69 12.32 -2.88
CA ILE A 66 13.99 12.67 -2.29
C ILE A 66 14.02 12.32 -0.80
N ILE A 67 12.94 12.57 -0.06
CA ILE A 67 12.93 12.45 1.41
C ILE A 67 12.48 11.09 1.94
N ASN A 68 11.71 10.32 1.17
CA ASN A 68 11.22 9.03 1.63
C ASN A 68 12.28 7.96 1.41
N ALA A 69 12.41 7.04 2.37
CA ALA A 69 13.24 5.85 2.13
C ALA A 69 12.74 5.17 0.84
N PRO A 70 13.63 4.80 -0.09
CA PRO A 70 13.22 4.06 -1.27
C PRO A 70 12.55 2.78 -0.79
N GLN A 71 11.30 2.59 -1.18
CA GLN A 71 10.65 1.30 -1.01
C GLN A 71 11.32 0.35 -1.98
N PRO A 72 11.80 -0.82 -1.54
CA PRO A 72 12.37 -1.79 -2.46
C PRO A 72 11.32 -2.19 -3.51
N ASP A 73 11.73 -2.27 -4.78
CA ASP A 73 10.84 -2.72 -5.88
C ASP A 73 10.35 -4.17 -5.67
N THR A 74 11.02 -4.93 -4.79
CA THR A 74 10.68 -6.30 -4.46
C THR A 74 10.91 -6.54 -2.97
N PHE A 75 9.86 -6.96 -2.27
CA PHE A 75 9.90 -7.33 -0.86
C PHE A 75 8.89 -8.43 -0.58
N VAL A 76 9.11 -9.15 0.50
CA VAL A 76 8.16 -10.11 1.05
C VAL A 76 7.42 -9.42 2.19
N VAL A 77 6.09 -9.52 2.18
CA VAL A 77 5.27 -9.12 3.32
C VAL A 77 5.06 -10.35 4.19
N SER A 78 5.62 -10.34 5.40
CA SER A 78 5.34 -11.40 6.38
C SER A 78 4.07 -11.06 7.15
N ARG A 79 3.10 -11.98 7.14
CA ARG A 79 1.89 -11.84 7.95
C ARG A 79 2.19 -11.70 9.44
N SER A 80 3.29 -12.31 9.92
CA SER A 80 3.71 -12.20 11.34
C SER A 80 4.01 -10.76 11.77
N ASP A 81 4.28 -9.88 10.82
CA ASP A 81 4.69 -8.50 11.08
C ASP A 81 3.50 -7.53 10.97
N ILE A 82 2.30 -8.06 10.71
CA ILE A 82 1.06 -7.29 10.57
C ILE A 82 0.21 -7.48 11.81
N GLU A 83 -0.10 -6.38 12.48
CA GLU A 83 -1.13 -6.35 13.50
C GLU A 83 -2.52 -6.37 12.83
N PRO A 84 -3.36 -7.39 13.08
CA PRO A 84 -4.67 -7.47 12.45
C PRO A 84 -5.63 -6.45 13.02
N GLN A 85 -6.55 -5.99 12.18
CA GLN A 85 -7.79 -5.39 12.66
C GLN A 85 -8.73 -6.51 13.10
N ILE A 86 -9.29 -6.38 14.30
CA ILE A 86 -10.08 -7.42 14.94
C ILE A 86 -11.49 -6.89 15.19
N GLU A 87 -12.49 -7.61 14.69
CA GLU A 87 -13.91 -7.33 14.84
C GLU A 87 -14.67 -8.61 15.27
N ASP A 88 -15.97 -8.48 15.57
CA ASP A 88 -16.85 -9.60 15.97
C ASP A 88 -16.25 -10.45 17.11
N ASP A 89 -15.83 -9.80 18.19
CA ASP A 89 -15.24 -10.42 19.39
C ASP A 89 -14.04 -11.34 19.09
N GLY A 90 -13.23 -11.02 18.08
CA GLY A 90 -12.05 -11.82 17.70
C GLY A 90 -12.26 -12.74 16.53
N LYS A 91 -13.51 -12.89 16.05
CA LYS A 91 -13.85 -13.86 15.00
C LYS A 91 -13.59 -13.36 13.60
N TYR A 92 -13.51 -12.04 13.41
CA TYR A 92 -13.18 -11.44 12.13
C TYR A 92 -11.82 -10.76 12.24
N GLN A 93 -10.81 -11.29 11.55
CA GLN A 93 -9.45 -10.75 11.59
C GLN A 93 -8.97 -10.39 10.19
N VAL A 94 -8.57 -9.14 10.01
CA VAL A 94 -8.14 -8.57 8.73
C VAL A 94 -6.67 -8.16 8.79
N TYR A 95 -5.85 -8.75 7.93
CA TYR A 95 -4.43 -8.46 7.79
C TYR A 95 -4.20 -7.69 6.48
N SER A 96 -3.84 -6.41 6.57
CA SER A 96 -3.55 -5.53 5.42
C SER A 96 -2.19 -5.86 4.78
N ILE A 97 -2.16 -6.82 3.85
CA ILE A 97 -0.94 -7.27 3.17
C ILE A 97 -0.37 -6.16 2.29
N PHE A 98 -1.23 -5.49 1.52
CA PHE A 98 -0.88 -4.31 0.73
C PHE A 98 -1.94 -3.22 1.00
N PRO A 99 -1.71 -2.30 1.95
CA PRO A 99 -2.66 -1.24 2.29
C PRO A 99 -2.75 -0.16 1.21
N SER A 100 -3.56 0.88 1.39
CA SER A 100 -3.59 2.02 0.47
C SER A 100 -2.20 2.61 0.25
N GLU A 101 -1.85 2.87 -1.02
CA GLU A 101 -0.59 3.48 -1.43
C GLU A 101 -0.86 4.44 -2.59
N GLU A 102 -0.18 5.58 -2.60
CA GLU A 102 -0.35 6.59 -3.64
C GLU A 102 -0.06 6.00 -5.02
N GLY A 103 -1.02 6.17 -5.95
CA GLY A 103 -0.94 5.61 -7.30
C GLY A 103 -1.38 4.15 -7.43
N ARG A 104 -1.49 3.40 -6.33
CA ARG A 104 -2.10 2.07 -6.32
C ARG A 104 -3.61 2.19 -6.10
N ARG A 105 -4.38 1.60 -7.01
CA ARG A 105 -5.86 1.64 -6.97
C ARG A 105 -6.49 0.42 -6.32
N PHE A 106 -5.70 -0.35 -5.59
CA PHE A 106 -6.19 -1.53 -4.91
C PHE A 106 -5.48 -1.74 -3.58
N GLU A 107 -6.16 -2.46 -2.70
CA GLU A 107 -5.65 -2.97 -1.44
C GLU A 107 -5.78 -4.48 -1.45
N ILE A 108 -4.88 -5.18 -0.75
CA ILE A 108 -4.93 -6.64 -0.61
C ILE A 108 -4.89 -6.99 0.87
N TYR A 109 -5.83 -7.85 1.27
CA TYR A 109 -5.99 -8.34 2.62
C TYR A 109 -5.95 -9.86 2.64
N THR A 110 -5.42 -10.41 3.73
CA THR A 110 -5.80 -11.75 4.18
C THR A 110 -6.86 -11.58 5.24
N VAL A 111 -7.98 -12.30 5.13
CA VAL A 111 -9.04 -12.26 6.14
C VAL A 111 -9.27 -13.67 6.67
N GLU A 112 -9.44 -13.75 7.99
CA GLU A 112 -9.80 -14.97 8.69
C GLU A 112 -11.15 -14.79 9.40
N LEU A 113 -12.02 -15.78 9.21
CA LEU A 113 -13.33 -15.83 9.83
C LEU A 113 -13.45 -17.11 10.66
N GLU A 114 -13.51 -16.96 11.98
CA GLU A 114 -13.73 -18.06 12.91
C GLU A 114 -15.16 -18.62 12.79
N LYS A 115 -15.39 -19.80 13.37
CA LYS A 115 -16.71 -20.43 13.43
C LYS A 115 -17.77 -19.45 13.94
N GLY A 116 -18.87 -19.34 13.19
CA GLY A 116 -20.01 -18.49 13.56
C GLY A 116 -19.73 -16.99 13.44
N CYS A 117 -18.64 -16.59 12.77
CA CYS A 117 -18.38 -15.20 12.45
C CYS A 117 -19.50 -14.62 11.57
N SER A 118 -19.89 -13.39 11.86
CA SER A 118 -20.85 -12.61 11.09
C SER A 118 -20.45 -11.14 11.10
N PHE A 119 -19.79 -10.69 10.03
CA PHE A 119 -19.32 -9.32 9.89
C PHE A 119 -20.04 -8.59 8.76
N SER A 120 -20.75 -7.51 9.09
CA SER A 120 -21.36 -6.63 8.08
C SER A 120 -20.47 -5.41 7.87
N SER A 121 -20.07 -5.20 6.61
CA SER A 121 -19.33 -4.01 6.22
C SER A 121 -20.29 -2.94 5.72
N ASN A 122 -19.95 -1.68 5.98
CA ASN A 122 -20.62 -0.57 5.32
C ASN A 122 -20.29 -0.58 3.81
N ALA A 123 -21.15 0.03 3.00
CA ALA A 123 -20.83 0.26 1.60
C ALA A 123 -19.52 1.06 1.48
N HIS A 124 -18.59 0.55 0.68
CA HIS A 124 -17.36 1.26 0.33
C HIS A 124 -17.65 2.41 -0.63
N GLY A 125 -16.61 3.19 -0.98
CA GLY A 125 -16.73 4.33 -1.89
C GLY A 125 -17.37 3.96 -3.23
N GLU A 126 -17.93 4.96 -3.92
CA GLU A 126 -18.70 4.75 -5.16
C GLU A 126 -17.94 3.88 -6.19
N ARG A 127 -18.64 2.90 -6.78
CA ARG A 127 -18.14 1.95 -7.78
C ARG A 127 -17.04 0.99 -7.30
N THR A 128 -16.66 1.01 -6.01
CA THR A 128 -15.66 0.08 -5.46
C THR A 128 -16.04 -1.36 -5.73
N GLN A 129 -15.05 -2.18 -6.06
CA GLN A 129 -15.22 -3.60 -6.33
C GLN A 129 -14.39 -4.40 -5.35
N GLU A 130 -14.93 -5.54 -4.97
CA GLU A 130 -14.20 -6.52 -4.20
C GLU A 130 -14.05 -7.82 -4.96
N PHE A 131 -12.88 -8.42 -4.80
CA PHE A 131 -12.52 -9.71 -5.38
C PHE A 131 -12.03 -10.60 -4.24
N ILE A 132 -12.71 -11.71 -4.02
CA ILE A 132 -12.41 -12.63 -2.92
C ILE A 132 -12.04 -13.98 -3.51
N THR A 133 -10.94 -14.55 -3.04
CA THR A 133 -10.56 -15.95 -3.29
C THR A 133 -10.56 -16.68 -1.96
N VAL A 134 -11.30 -17.79 -1.88
CA VAL A 134 -11.36 -18.62 -0.68
C VAL A 134 -10.27 -19.70 -0.78
N TYR A 135 -9.37 -19.76 0.19
CA TYR A 135 -8.32 -20.79 0.24
C TYR A 135 -8.69 -21.93 1.19
N GLU A 136 -9.35 -21.61 2.29
CA GLU A 136 -9.80 -22.57 3.30
C GLU A 136 -11.24 -22.27 3.69
N GLY A 137 -12.03 -23.32 3.91
CA GLY A 137 -13.43 -23.22 4.33
C GLY A 137 -14.42 -22.90 3.20
N GLU A 138 -15.58 -22.39 3.59
CA GLU A 138 -16.69 -22.02 2.69
C GLU A 138 -17.30 -20.69 3.18
N LEU A 139 -17.09 -19.62 2.40
CA LEU A 139 -17.62 -18.30 2.70
C LEU A 139 -19.08 -18.19 2.27
N THR A 140 -19.94 -17.75 3.18
CA THR A 140 -21.26 -17.21 2.80
C THR A 140 -21.18 -15.69 2.74
N LEU A 141 -21.38 -15.14 1.55
CA LEU A 141 -21.41 -13.70 1.30
C LEU A 141 -22.84 -13.25 1.03
N TYR A 142 -23.29 -12.22 1.73
CA TYR A 142 -24.51 -11.50 1.42
C TYR A 142 -24.17 -10.20 0.70
N VAL A 143 -24.82 -9.92 -0.42
CA VAL A 143 -24.73 -8.63 -1.12
C VAL A 143 -26.15 -8.15 -1.37
N GLU A 144 -26.53 -7.06 -0.71
CA GLU A 144 -27.93 -6.64 -0.61
C GLU A 144 -28.82 -7.79 -0.10
N ASP A 145 -29.75 -8.28 -0.93
CA ASP A 145 -30.71 -9.34 -0.57
C ASP A 145 -30.31 -10.73 -1.09
N GLU A 146 -29.15 -10.84 -1.74
CA GLU A 146 -28.71 -12.07 -2.41
C GLU A 146 -27.62 -12.80 -1.60
N GLU A 147 -27.73 -14.12 -1.52
CA GLU A 147 -26.77 -15.00 -0.84
C GLU A 147 -25.88 -15.73 -1.85
N TYR A 148 -24.57 -15.70 -1.62
CA TYR A 148 -23.56 -16.36 -2.43
C TYR A 148 -22.70 -17.27 -1.55
N ILE A 149 -22.54 -18.53 -1.97
CA ILE A 149 -21.65 -19.49 -1.32
C ILE A 149 -20.39 -19.64 -2.17
N VAL A 150 -19.22 -19.38 -1.58
CA VAL A 150 -17.93 -19.44 -2.24
C VAL A 150 -17.06 -20.46 -1.52
N LYS A 151 -16.70 -21.53 -2.22
CA LYS A 151 -15.96 -22.67 -1.64
C LYS A 151 -14.46 -22.47 -1.78
N ALA A 152 -13.68 -23.18 -0.98
CA ALA A 152 -12.23 -23.23 -1.15
C ALA A 152 -11.84 -23.60 -2.60
N GLY A 153 -10.95 -22.78 -3.19
CA GLY A 153 -10.55 -22.86 -4.59
C GLY A 153 -11.33 -21.94 -5.53
N ASP A 154 -12.50 -21.46 -5.12
CA ASP A 154 -13.34 -20.56 -5.90
C ASP A 154 -13.09 -19.09 -5.55
N ALA A 155 -13.58 -18.21 -6.42
CA ALA A 155 -13.50 -16.77 -6.24
C ALA A 155 -14.80 -16.06 -6.66
N ILE A 156 -15.06 -14.92 -6.04
CA ILE A 156 -16.20 -14.07 -6.36
C ILE A 156 -15.74 -12.62 -6.57
N LYS A 157 -16.46 -11.91 -7.44
CA LYS A 157 -16.35 -10.47 -7.62
C LYS A 157 -17.73 -9.85 -7.40
N PHE A 158 -17.78 -8.75 -6.65
CA PHE A 158 -19.01 -8.00 -6.47
C PHE A 158 -18.75 -6.48 -6.36
N ARG A 159 -19.84 -5.72 -6.39
CA ARG A 159 -19.83 -4.28 -6.13
C ARG A 159 -19.86 -4.05 -4.62
N ALA A 160 -18.76 -3.54 -4.09
CA ALA A 160 -18.56 -3.31 -2.67
C ALA A 160 -19.09 -1.94 -2.21
N ASP A 161 -19.55 -1.12 -3.15
CA ASP A 161 -20.32 0.11 -2.90
C ASP A 161 -21.80 -0.16 -2.58
N ARG A 162 -22.12 -1.39 -2.20
CA ARG A 162 -23.41 -1.88 -1.72
C ARG A 162 -23.23 -2.49 -0.34
N LEU A 163 -24.31 -2.60 0.42
CA LEU A 163 -24.27 -3.30 1.71
C LEU A 163 -23.92 -4.77 1.48
N HIS A 164 -22.98 -5.29 2.26
CA HIS A 164 -22.57 -6.67 2.18
C HIS A 164 -22.10 -7.21 3.54
N ALA A 165 -22.17 -8.52 3.71
CA ALA A 165 -21.78 -9.20 4.95
C ALA A 165 -21.11 -10.55 4.69
N TYR A 166 -20.13 -10.87 5.52
CA TYR A 166 -19.33 -12.08 5.47
C TYR A 166 -19.70 -12.98 6.64
N HIS A 167 -20.06 -14.22 6.32
CA HIS A 167 -20.51 -15.19 7.32
C HIS A 167 -19.72 -16.48 7.20
N ASN A 168 -19.28 -16.99 8.36
CA ASN A 168 -18.82 -18.36 8.50
C ASN A 168 -19.92 -19.20 9.14
N LYS A 169 -20.70 -19.90 8.31
CA LYS A 169 -21.74 -20.84 8.75
C LYS A 169 -21.20 -22.23 9.08
N SER A 170 -19.90 -22.47 8.88
CA SER A 170 -19.25 -23.77 9.08
C SER A 170 -18.58 -23.86 10.45
N ASP A 171 -18.12 -25.07 10.80
CA ASP A 171 -17.34 -25.31 12.01
C ASP A 171 -15.82 -25.13 11.82
N ALA A 172 -15.38 -24.83 10.60
CA ALA A 172 -13.97 -24.68 10.26
C ALA A 172 -13.60 -23.20 10.07
N LEU A 173 -12.33 -22.86 10.31
CA LEU A 173 -11.78 -21.55 9.95
C LEU A 173 -11.93 -21.31 8.45
N ILE A 174 -12.34 -20.10 8.08
CA ILE A 174 -12.26 -19.63 6.69
C ILE A 174 -11.04 -18.74 6.56
N ARG A 175 -10.26 -18.94 5.49
CA ARG A 175 -9.17 -18.04 5.10
C ARG A 175 -9.37 -17.58 3.67
N ILE A 176 -9.43 -16.27 3.47
CA ILE A 176 -9.61 -15.65 2.17
C ILE A 176 -8.49 -14.65 1.85
N SER A 177 -8.19 -14.46 0.57
CA SER A 177 -7.59 -13.23 0.07
C SER A 177 -8.69 -12.32 -0.47
N MET A 178 -8.63 -11.06 -0.10
CA MET A 178 -9.58 -10.03 -0.49
C MET A 178 -8.84 -8.88 -1.14
N VAL A 179 -9.23 -8.51 -2.35
CA VAL A 179 -8.72 -7.34 -3.07
C VAL A 179 -9.84 -6.32 -3.17
N ILE A 180 -9.63 -5.13 -2.61
CA ILE A 180 -10.52 -3.99 -2.79
C ILE A 180 -9.95 -3.14 -3.92
N TYR A 181 -10.72 -2.88 -4.96
CA TYR A 181 -10.33 -2.05 -6.10
C TYR A 181 -11.17 -0.77 -6.16
N TYR A 182 -10.48 0.37 -6.27
CA TYR A 182 -11.07 1.70 -6.33
C TYR A 182 -11.01 2.25 -7.76
N PRO A 183 -12.14 2.30 -8.49
CA PRO A 183 -12.18 2.90 -9.83
C PRO A 183 -12.11 4.43 -9.78
N VAL A 184 -11.79 5.03 -10.93
CA VAL A 184 -11.80 6.49 -11.15
C VAL A 184 -13.10 6.92 -11.80
#